data_AF-A0A5C1HSC4-F1
#
_entry.id   AF-A0A5C1HSC4-F1
#
_cell.length_a   1.000
_cell.length_b   1.000
_cell.length_c   1.000
_cell.angle_alpha   90.00
_cell.angle_beta   90.00
_cell.angle_gamma   90.00
#
_symmetry.space_group_name_H-M   'P 1'
#
loop_
_entity.id
_entity.type
_entity.pdbx_description
1 polymer ?
#
loop_
_entity_poly.entity_id
_entity_poly.type
_entity_poly.pdbx_seq_one_letter_code
_entity_poly.pdbx_strand_id
1 'polypeptide(L)' 'MNMQIIIIAILFAGAVFYIGRMMYRALTTKKSCGGNCKCGVDFSGIEPGKTAK' A
#
# COMPACT_ATOMS: atom_id res chain seq x y z
N MET A 1 -8.00 -4.82 -36.07
CA MET A 1 -7.33 -5.20 -34.81
C MET A 1 -7.46 -6.69 -34.63
N ASN A 2 -6.34 -7.43 -34.61
CA ASN A 2 -6.37 -8.88 -34.47
C ASN A 2 -6.93 -9.26 -33.09
N MET A 3 -7.82 -10.26 -33.01
CA MET A 3 -8.43 -10.67 -31.73
C MET A 3 -7.38 -11.01 -30.65
N GLN A 4 -6.25 -11.59 -31.06
CA GLN A 4 -5.11 -11.85 -30.18
C GLN A 4 -4.55 -10.57 -29.53
N ILE A 5 -4.43 -9.48 -30.29
CA ILE A 5 -3.93 -8.20 -29.78
C ILE A 5 -4.92 -7.61 -28.75
N ILE A 6 -6.22 -7.75 -29.01
CA ILE A 6 -7.27 -7.29 -28.08
C ILE A 6 -7.19 -8.06 -26.75
N ILE A 7 -7.04 -9.39 -26.81
CA ILE A 7 -6.94 -10.24 -25.61
C ILE A 7 -5.70 -9.87 -24.79
N ILE A 8 -4.54 -9.71 -25.44
CA ILE A 8 -3.29 -9.32 -24.77
C ILE A 8 -3.43 -7.94 -24.12
N ALA A 9 -4.03 -6.99 -24.83
CA ALA A 9 -4.23 -5.63 -24.31
C ALA A 9 -5.12 -5.62 -23.06
N ILE A 10 -6.20 -6.41 -23.02
CA ILE A 10 -7.09 -6.51 -21.86
C ILE A 10 -6.36 -7.14 -20.66
N LEU A 11 -5.62 -8.23 -20.88
CA LEU A 11 -4.86 -8.88 -19.81
C LEU A 11 -3.80 -7.94 -19.22
N PHE A 12 -3.08 -7.22 -20.08
CA PHE A 12 -2.07 -6.25 -19.66
C PHE A 12 -2.69 -5.09 -18.88
N ALA A 13 -3.79 -4.51 -19.38
CA ALA A 13 -4.51 -3.44 -18.69
C ALA A 13 -5.03 -3.89 -17.32
N GLY A 14 -5.56 -5.12 -17.23
CA GLY A 14 -6.00 -5.71 -15.96
C GLY A 14 -4.86 -5.87 -14.94
N ALA A 15 -3.70 -6.34 -15.39
CA ALA A 15 -2.52 -6.47 -14.54
C ALA A 15 -2.01 -5.11 -14.02
N VAL A 16 -1.89 -4.11 -14.90
CA VAL A 16 -1.49 -2.74 -14.53
C VAL A 16 -2.50 -2.12 -13.56
N PHE A 17 -3.80 -2.30 -13.79
CA PHE A 17 -4.83 -1.81 -12.89
C PHE A 17 -4.76 -2.47 -11.50
N TYR A 18 -4.54 -3.78 -11.44
CA TYR A 18 -4.43 -4.51 -10.18
C TYR A 18 -3.23 -4.03 -9.35
N ILE A 19 -2.05 -3.97 -9.97
CA ILE A 19 -0.83 -3.50 -9.31
C ILE A 19 -0.95 -2.03 -8.92
N GLY A 20 -1.46 -1.19 -9.83
CA GLY A 20 -1.71 0.22 -9.56
C GLY A 20 -2.67 0.44 -8.40
N ARG A 21 -3.76 -0.33 -8.32
CA ARG A 21 -4.71 -0.31 -7.19
C ARG A 21 -4.06 -0.76 -5.88
N MET A 22 -3.23 -1.80 -5.92
CA MET A 22 -2.51 -2.28 -4.75
C MET A 22 -1.54 -1.22 -4.23
N MET A 23 -0.74 -0.62 -5.12
CA MET A 23 0.22 0.42 -4.79
C MET A 23 -0.47 1.72 -4.34
N TYR A 24 -1.56 2.13 -5.00
CA TYR A 24 -2.38 3.26 -4.57
C TYR A 24 -2.90 3.03 -3.14
N ARG A 25 -3.45 1.85 -2.84
CA ARG A 25 -3.90 1.53 -1.47
C ARG A 25 -2.75 1.53 -0.46
N ALA A 26 -1.55 1.10 -0.83
CA ALA A 26 -0.38 1.10 0.05
C ALA A 26 0.11 2.52 0.36
N LEU A 27 0.06 3.43 -0.62
CA LEU A 27 0.56 4.80 -0.49
C LEU A 27 -0.50 5.78 0.05
N THR A 28 -1.78 5.55 -0.25
CA THR A 28 -2.89 6.44 0.13
C THR A 28 -3.68 5.94 1.34
N THR A 29 -3.08 5.14 2.22
CA THR A 29 -3.69 4.85 3.53
C THR A 29 -3.87 6.16 4.28
N LYS A 30 -5.12 6.66 4.38
CA LYS A 30 -5.44 7.90 5.08
C LYS A 30 -5.07 7.77 6.56
N LYS A 31 -3.90 8.28 6.96
CA LYS A 31 -3.45 8.55 8.36
C LYS A 31 -3.69 7.48 9.45
N SER A 32 -4.14 6.27 9.12
CA SER A 32 -4.41 5.23 10.09
C SER A 32 -4.24 3.87 9.41
N CYS A 33 -3.14 3.21 9.80
CA CYS A 33 -2.88 1.78 9.76
C CYS A 33 -3.82 0.94 8.89
N GLY A 34 -3.31 0.49 7.74
CA GLY A 34 -3.95 -0.54 6.94
C GLY A 34 -4.09 -1.84 7.72
N GLY A 35 -5.26 -2.07 8.33
CA GLY A 35 -5.86 -3.37 8.71
C GLY A 35 -5.14 -4.29 9.70
N ASN A 36 -3.81 -4.25 9.81
CA ASN A 36 -2.97 -5.05 10.71
C ASN A 36 -1.57 -4.44 10.93
N CYS A 37 -1.40 -3.16 10.60
CA CYS A 37 -0.13 -2.47 10.78
C CYS A 37 0.05 -2.07 12.26
N LYS A 38 1.01 -2.70 12.94
CA LYS A 38 1.78 -2.11 14.06
C LYS A 38 2.60 -0.88 13.58
N CYS A 39 2.02 -0.02 12.75
CA CYS A 39 2.64 1.20 12.23
C CYS A 39 2.19 2.43 13.02
N GLY A 40 1.99 2.25 14.32
CA GLY A 40 2.06 3.32 15.30
C GLY A 40 3.20 2.95 16.24
N VAL A 41 4.36 3.60 16.09
CA VAL A 41 5.18 3.85 17.28
C VAL A 41 4.36 4.84 18.10
N ASP A 42 3.58 4.28 19.04
CA ASP A 42 2.82 5.04 20.01
C ASP A 42 3.82 5.61 21.02
N PHE A 43 4.20 6.88 20.82
CA PHE A 43 5.03 7.64 21.76
C PHE A 43 4.22 8.21 22.93
N SER A 44 2.95 7.83 23.06
CA SER A 44 2.05 8.31 24.11
C SER A 44 2.50 7.88 25.52
N GLY A 45 3.44 6.93 25.62
CA GLY A 45 4.08 6.48 26.87
C GLY A 45 5.59 6.73 26.97
N ILE A 46 6.20 7.48 26.04
CA ILE A 46 7.65 7.76 26.08
C ILE A 46 7.86 9.11 26.79
N GLU A 47 8.16 9.04 28.09
CA GLU A 47 8.64 10.19 28.86
C GLU A 47 10.00 10.65 28.30
N PRO A 48 10.21 11.95 28.03
CA PRO A 48 11.48 12.46 27.52
C PRO A 48 12.54 12.43 28.63
N GLY A 49 13.19 11.27 28.84
CA GLY A 49 14.21 11.17 29.87
C GLY A 49 14.86 9.81 30.16
N LYS A 50 14.42 8.69 29.57
CA LYS A 50 15.11 7.40 29.77
C LYS A 50 16.07 7.07 28.63
N THR A 51 17.29 7.56 28.78
CA THR A 51 18.49 7.01 28.12
C THR A 51 18.63 5.55 28.57
N ALA A 52 18.62 4.62 27.61
CA ALA A 52 18.96 3.23 27.87
C ALA A 52 20.39 3.17 28.44
N LYS A 53 20.54 2.58 29.62
CA LYS A 53 21.83 2.11 30.13
C LYS A 53 22.21 0.81 29.43
#